data_AF-A0A2N0SVD4-F1
#
_entry.id   AF-A0A2N0SVD4-F1
#
_cell.length_a   1.000
_cell.length_b   1.000
_cell.length_c   1.000
_cell.angle_alpha   90.00
_cell.angle_beta   90.00
_cell.angle_gamma   90.00
#
_symmetry.space_group_name_H-M   'P 1'
#
loop_
_entity.id
_entity.type
_entity.pdbx_description
1 polymer ?
#
loop_
_entity_poly.entity_id
_entity_poly.type
_entity_poly.pdbx_seq_one_letter_code
_entity_poly.pdbx_strand_id
1 'polypeptide(L)'
;MAHKTFISYKYSESRFYRDQILDALGDDAVFYKGETSDSPNLTDTTTENIKNHLKQMIYDTTVTIIVLSPNMLQSNWIDWEISYSLKNISRDGRTSHTDGLLGVIPPFYGNYSWFISEINHPDGHVTVSYNEELTFPIMKANRGNQKPKVYACPDCQSIDKLSGSYLSYVKMEDFVNNPSRYIDNAYDKSLNADNNYDLTKLL
;
A
#
# COMPACT_ATOMS: atom_id res chain seq x y z
N MET A 1 -15.56 -9.83 7.13
CA MET A 1 -16.24 -9.76 5.82
C MET A 1 -15.18 -9.38 4.83
N ALA A 2 -15.08 -10.02 3.67
CA ALA A 2 -14.01 -9.76 2.73
C ALA A 2 -14.02 -8.29 2.26
N HIS A 3 -12.87 -7.62 2.35
CA HIS A 3 -12.69 -6.27 1.84
C HIS A 3 -12.36 -6.30 0.35
N LYS A 4 -12.88 -5.35 -0.42
CA LYS A 4 -12.54 -5.23 -1.84
C LYS A 4 -11.16 -4.60 -1.95
N THR A 5 -10.23 -5.34 -2.55
CA THR A 5 -8.81 -4.95 -2.59
C THR A 5 -8.36 -4.63 -4.01
N PHE A 6 -7.60 -3.54 -4.14
CA PHE A 6 -6.78 -3.28 -5.33
C PHE A 6 -5.33 -3.67 -5.01
N ILE A 7 -4.64 -4.37 -5.91
CA ILE A 7 -3.19 -4.66 -5.74
C ILE A 7 -2.41 -3.91 -6.81
N SER A 8 -1.66 -2.91 -6.38
CA SER A 8 -0.70 -2.13 -7.17
C SER A 8 0.69 -2.75 -7.07
N TYR A 9 1.33 -3.03 -8.19
CA TYR A 9 2.65 -3.67 -8.23
C TYR A 9 3.36 -3.40 -9.57
N LYS A 10 4.69 -3.47 -9.57
CA LYS A 10 5.46 -3.45 -10.82
C LYS A 10 5.44 -4.83 -11.47
N TYR A 11 4.70 -4.96 -12.57
CA TYR A 11 4.48 -6.25 -13.27
C TYR A 11 5.78 -7.02 -13.56
N SER A 12 6.81 -6.34 -14.07
CA SER A 12 8.05 -6.98 -14.51
C SER A 12 8.84 -7.68 -13.39
N GLU A 13 8.61 -7.36 -12.12
CA GLU A 13 9.37 -7.94 -10.99
C GLU A 13 8.51 -8.52 -9.85
N SER A 14 7.24 -8.13 -9.73
CA SER A 14 6.42 -8.45 -8.55
C SER A 14 5.27 -9.41 -8.81
N ARG A 15 5.10 -9.95 -10.03
CA ARG A 15 4.03 -10.92 -10.36
C ARG A 15 3.96 -12.11 -9.42
N PHE A 16 5.10 -12.75 -9.19
CA PHE A 16 5.19 -13.92 -8.31
C PHE A 16 4.69 -13.62 -6.89
N TYR A 17 5.01 -12.44 -6.37
CA TYR A 17 4.57 -12.01 -5.04
C TYR A 17 3.10 -11.58 -5.02
N ARG A 18 2.60 -10.99 -6.11
CA ARG A 18 1.17 -10.75 -6.29
C ARG A 18 0.40 -12.06 -6.27
N ASP A 19 0.86 -13.08 -6.99
CA ASP A 19 0.21 -14.39 -7.05
C ASP A 19 0.16 -15.04 -5.65
N GLN A 20 1.24 -14.95 -4.85
CA GLN A 20 1.22 -15.40 -3.46
C GLN A 20 0.20 -14.66 -2.57
N ILE A 21 0.02 -13.35 -2.79
CA ILE A 21 -1.02 -12.58 -2.09
C ILE A 21 -2.40 -13.12 -2.48
N LEU A 22 -2.65 -13.36 -3.77
CA LEU A 22 -3.93 -13.92 -4.23
C LEU A 22 -4.18 -15.31 -3.64
N ASP A 23 -3.18 -16.18 -3.63
CA ASP A 23 -3.28 -17.51 -3.04
C ASP A 23 -3.60 -17.44 -1.53
N ALA A 24 -3.00 -16.48 -0.82
CA ALA A 24 -3.27 -16.26 0.60
C ALA A 24 -4.67 -15.68 0.88
N LEU A 25 -5.23 -14.91 -0.07
CA LEU A 25 -6.61 -14.42 0.03
C LEU A 25 -7.64 -15.52 -0.23
N GLY A 26 -7.28 -16.61 -0.92
CA GLY A 26 -8.17 -17.73 -1.20
C GLY A 26 -9.46 -17.28 -1.89
N ASP A 27 -10.61 -17.65 -1.31
CA ASP A 27 -11.93 -17.29 -1.86
C ASP A 27 -12.17 -15.76 -1.92
N ASP A 28 -11.51 -14.98 -1.06
CA ASP A 28 -11.62 -13.52 -1.05
C ASP A 28 -10.87 -12.86 -2.22
N ALA A 29 -10.02 -13.61 -2.94
CA ALA A 29 -9.36 -13.13 -4.15
C ALA A 29 -10.35 -12.76 -5.26
N VAL A 30 -11.60 -13.21 -5.22
CA VAL A 30 -12.66 -12.78 -6.15
C VAL A 30 -12.95 -11.28 -6.07
N PHE A 31 -12.59 -10.64 -4.95
CA PHE A 31 -12.75 -9.20 -4.75
C PHE A 31 -11.53 -8.39 -5.20
N TYR A 32 -10.47 -9.05 -5.68
CA TYR A 32 -9.30 -8.41 -6.25
C TYR A 32 -9.61 -7.75 -7.59
N LYS A 33 -9.08 -6.55 -7.78
CA LYS A 33 -9.00 -5.87 -9.08
C LYS A 33 -7.56 -5.38 -9.30
N GLY A 34 -6.96 -5.61 -10.47
CA GLY A 34 -5.61 -5.13 -10.77
C GLY A 34 -5.09 -5.52 -12.17
N GLU A 35 -3.87 -5.10 -12.50
CA GLU A 35 -3.28 -5.29 -13.83
C GLU A 35 -3.14 -6.79 -14.22
N THR A 36 -3.50 -7.09 -15.47
CA THR A 36 -3.46 -8.44 -16.06
C THR A 36 -2.40 -8.62 -17.17
N SER A 37 -1.58 -7.62 -17.51
CA SER A 37 -0.52 -7.76 -18.53
C SER A 37 0.56 -6.68 -18.42
N ASP A 38 1.69 -6.87 -19.12
CA ASP A 38 2.76 -5.87 -19.31
C ASP A 38 2.15 -4.49 -19.52
N SER A 39 2.47 -3.51 -18.65
CA SER A 39 2.00 -2.13 -18.78
C SER A 39 2.28 -1.67 -20.23
N PRO A 40 1.23 -1.39 -21.03
CA PRO A 40 1.42 -1.17 -22.46
C PRO A 40 2.33 0.02 -22.75
N ASN A 41 3.18 -0.15 -23.75
CA ASN A 41 4.03 0.91 -24.27
C ASN A 41 3.17 2.04 -24.85
N LEU A 42 3.53 3.28 -24.51
CA LEU A 42 2.74 4.50 -24.72
C LEU A 42 2.84 5.01 -26.16
N THR A 43 1.92 4.61 -27.03
CA THR A 43 1.64 5.33 -28.29
C THR A 43 0.13 5.38 -28.51
N ASP A 44 -0.48 6.44 -27.99
CA ASP A 44 -1.82 7.02 -28.17
C ASP A 44 -3.07 6.14 -28.39
N THR A 45 -4.15 6.55 -27.70
CA THR A 45 -5.46 5.88 -27.44
C THR A 45 -5.47 4.74 -26.41
N THR A 46 -4.35 4.04 -26.19
CA THR A 46 -4.28 2.96 -25.19
C THR A 46 -4.21 3.48 -23.76
N THR A 47 -3.45 4.54 -23.49
CA THR A 47 -3.22 5.08 -22.13
C THR A 47 -4.48 5.56 -21.44
N GLU A 48 -5.34 6.31 -22.15
CA GLU A 48 -6.61 6.81 -21.61
C GLU A 48 -7.55 5.65 -21.28
N ASN A 49 -7.58 4.62 -22.15
CA ASN A 49 -8.37 3.42 -21.95
C ASN A 49 -7.87 2.60 -20.75
N ILE A 50 -6.55 2.42 -20.62
CA ILE A 50 -5.91 1.75 -19.47
C ILE A 50 -6.22 2.51 -18.20
N LYS A 51 -6.02 3.83 -18.20
CA LYS A 51 -6.32 4.69 -17.07
C LYS A 51 -7.80 4.59 -16.68
N ASN A 52 -8.71 4.62 -17.64
CA ASN A 52 -10.14 4.47 -17.37
C ASN A 52 -10.50 3.08 -16.84
N HIS A 53 -9.82 2.03 -17.30
CA HIS A 53 -9.96 0.68 -16.77
C HIS A 53 -9.47 0.60 -15.32
N LEU A 54 -8.27 1.12 -15.02
CA LEU A 54 -7.72 1.20 -13.66
C LEU A 54 -8.63 2.02 -12.73
N LYS A 55 -9.17 3.16 -13.20
CA LYS A 55 -10.14 3.95 -12.44
C LYS A 55 -11.36 3.11 -12.06
N GLN A 56 -11.92 2.33 -13.01
CA GLN A 56 -13.07 1.46 -12.74
C GLN A 56 -12.73 0.36 -11.74
N MET A 57 -11.50 -0.16 -11.79
CA MET A 57 -11.04 -1.16 -10.85
C MET A 57 -10.93 -0.60 -9.43
N ILE A 58 -10.28 0.55 -9.26
CA ILE A 58 -10.06 1.19 -7.95
C ILE A 58 -11.36 1.79 -7.38
N TYR A 59 -12.29 2.25 -8.22
CA TYR A 59 -13.47 3.00 -7.76
C TYR A 59 -14.35 2.26 -6.74
N ASP A 60 -14.37 0.92 -6.79
CA ASP A 60 -15.16 0.07 -5.92
C ASP A 60 -14.23 -0.85 -5.10
N THR A 61 -13.10 -0.33 -4.64
CA THR A 61 -12.26 -0.94 -3.61
C THR A 61 -12.38 -0.18 -2.29
N THR A 62 -11.82 -0.78 -1.24
CA THR A 62 -11.79 -0.22 0.11
C THR A 62 -10.38 -0.20 0.70
N VAL A 63 -9.47 -0.99 0.10
CA VAL A 63 -8.08 -1.13 0.50
C VAL A 63 -7.23 -1.28 -0.74
N THR A 64 -6.15 -0.50 -0.82
CA THR A 64 -5.10 -0.64 -1.82
C THR A 64 -3.86 -1.27 -1.19
N ILE A 65 -3.54 -2.46 -1.66
CA ILE A 65 -2.32 -3.20 -1.34
C ILE A 65 -1.25 -2.82 -2.36
N ILE A 66 -0.07 -2.43 -1.89
CA ILE A 66 1.07 -2.07 -2.71
C ILE A 66 2.13 -3.14 -2.50
N VAL A 67 2.54 -3.84 -3.55
CA VAL A 67 3.66 -4.79 -3.48
C VAL A 67 4.94 -4.00 -3.71
N LEU A 68 5.71 -3.77 -2.65
CA LEU A 68 6.97 -3.04 -2.75
C LEU A 68 8.01 -3.87 -3.49
N SER A 69 8.88 -3.20 -4.26
CA SER A 69 9.95 -3.86 -5.00
C SER A 69 11.11 -2.92 -5.29
N PRO A 70 12.33 -3.44 -5.55
CA PRO A 70 13.53 -2.62 -5.68
C PRO A 70 13.46 -1.54 -6.77
N ASN A 71 12.71 -1.79 -7.85
CA ASN A 71 12.62 -0.88 -9.00
C ASN A 71 11.21 -0.31 -9.18
N MET A 72 10.37 -0.28 -8.14
CA MET A 72 8.98 0.17 -8.25
C MET A 72 8.85 1.60 -8.78
N LEU A 73 9.83 2.47 -8.49
CA LEU A 73 9.92 3.85 -9.00
C LEU A 73 9.98 3.96 -10.53
N GLN A 74 10.30 2.88 -11.24
CA GLN A 74 10.29 2.84 -12.70
C GLN A 74 8.89 2.57 -13.26
N SER A 75 7.87 2.37 -12.42
CA SER A 75 6.48 2.27 -12.84
C SER A 75 5.90 3.65 -13.11
N ASN A 76 5.17 3.79 -14.22
CA ASN A 76 4.43 5.00 -14.56
C ASN A 76 3.02 5.06 -13.94
N TRP A 77 2.64 4.04 -13.17
CA TRP A 77 1.25 3.84 -12.73
C TRP A 77 1.08 3.82 -11.22
N ILE A 78 2.04 3.27 -10.46
CA ILE A 78 1.86 3.01 -9.02
C ILE A 78 1.58 4.29 -8.23
N ASP A 79 2.30 5.37 -8.49
CA ASP A 79 2.07 6.67 -7.84
C ASP A 79 0.66 7.21 -8.15
N TRP A 80 0.25 7.13 -9.41
CA TRP A 80 -1.06 7.55 -9.86
C TRP A 80 -2.17 6.70 -9.23
N GLU A 81 -2.01 5.38 -9.17
CA GLU A 81 -2.93 4.41 -8.56
C GLU A 81 -3.12 4.70 -7.07
N ILE A 82 -2.04 4.97 -6.34
CA ILE A 82 -2.09 5.36 -4.92
C ILE A 82 -2.85 6.68 -4.77
N SER A 83 -2.51 7.69 -5.57
CA SER A 83 -3.20 8.98 -5.50
C SER A 83 -4.69 8.85 -5.85
N TYR A 84 -5.04 7.97 -6.79
CA TYR A 84 -6.43 7.73 -7.19
C TYR A 84 -7.20 6.99 -6.09
N SER A 85 -6.58 6.00 -5.45
CA SER A 85 -7.16 5.24 -4.32
C SER A 85 -7.47 6.14 -3.11
N LEU A 86 -6.71 7.23 -2.93
CA LEU A 86 -6.93 8.17 -1.83
C LEU A 86 -8.01 9.23 -2.13
N LYS A 87 -8.50 9.36 -3.37
CA LYS A 87 -9.45 10.41 -3.75
C LYS A 87 -10.89 10.00 -3.44
N ASN A 88 -11.64 10.94 -2.87
CA ASN A 88 -13.09 10.85 -2.78
C ASN A 88 -13.68 11.35 -4.12
N ILE A 89 -14.24 10.44 -4.92
CA ILE A 89 -14.77 10.75 -6.26
C ILE A 89 -16.26 10.40 -6.28
N SER A 90 -17.09 11.41 -6.55
CA SER A 90 -18.53 11.19 -6.76
C SER A 90 -18.81 10.85 -8.23
N ARG A 91 -19.48 9.72 -8.47
CA ARG A 91 -19.96 9.27 -9.78
C ARG A 91 -21.34 8.65 -9.62
N ASP A 92 -22.29 9.05 -10.46
CA ASP A 92 -23.65 8.51 -10.49
C ASP A 92 -24.35 8.46 -9.11
N GLY A 93 -24.13 9.49 -8.28
CA GLY A 93 -24.73 9.61 -6.93
C GLY A 93 -24.04 8.78 -5.83
N ARG A 94 -22.96 8.07 -6.13
CA ARG A 94 -22.10 7.36 -5.15
C ARG A 94 -20.74 8.03 -5.04
N THR A 95 -20.25 8.21 -3.82
CA THR A 95 -18.91 8.77 -3.57
C THR A 95 -17.98 7.62 -3.18
N SER A 96 -16.88 7.43 -3.91
CA SER A 96 -15.83 6.51 -3.49
C SER A 96 -15.24 6.99 -2.16
N HIS A 97 -15.00 6.07 -1.25
CA HIS A 97 -14.29 6.38 -0.01
C HIS A 97 -12.78 6.38 -0.27
N THR A 98 -12.04 7.06 0.60
CA THR A 98 -10.57 6.98 0.61
C THR A 98 -10.20 5.56 1.00
N ASP A 99 -9.41 4.87 0.18
CA ASP A 99 -8.98 3.50 0.49
C ASP A 99 -7.96 3.49 1.63
N GLY A 100 -8.00 2.42 2.42
CA GLY A 100 -6.91 2.08 3.32
C GLY A 100 -5.66 1.69 2.55
N LEU A 101 -4.47 2.10 2.99
CA LEU A 101 -3.21 1.73 2.32
C LEU A 101 -2.42 0.69 3.10
N LEU A 102 -1.96 -0.35 2.40
CA LEU A 102 -1.12 -1.42 2.95
C LEU A 102 0.04 -1.71 2.00
N GLY A 103 1.27 -1.58 2.47
CA GLY A 103 2.46 -2.00 1.73
C GLY A 103 2.95 -3.38 2.18
N VAL A 104 3.01 -4.33 1.25
CA VAL A 104 3.59 -5.66 1.48
C VAL A 104 5.02 -5.67 0.96
N ILE A 105 5.96 -6.07 1.81
CA ILE A 105 7.40 -6.11 1.52
C ILE A 105 7.79 -7.55 1.22
N PRO A 106 8.10 -7.90 -0.05
CA PRO A 106 8.58 -9.24 -0.39
C PRO A 106 10.05 -9.47 0.00
N PRO A 107 10.47 -10.73 0.20
CA PRO A 107 11.85 -11.07 0.53
C PRO A 107 12.75 -11.11 -0.72
N PHE A 108 12.87 -10.00 -1.45
CA PHE A 108 13.79 -9.91 -2.59
C PHE A 108 15.23 -10.25 -2.16
N TYR A 109 15.93 -11.02 -2.98
CA TYR A 109 17.27 -11.56 -2.67
C TYR A 109 17.31 -12.50 -1.45
N GLY A 110 16.16 -13.09 -1.09
CA GLY A 110 16.04 -14.10 -0.03
C GLY A 110 15.88 -13.54 1.39
N ASN A 111 15.81 -12.21 1.55
CA ASN A 111 15.58 -11.57 2.85
C ASN A 111 14.92 -10.19 2.68
N TYR A 112 14.73 -9.45 3.79
CA TYR A 112 14.09 -8.12 3.77
C TYR A 112 15.08 -6.94 3.82
N SER A 113 16.39 -7.19 3.83
CA SER A 113 17.44 -6.16 4.04
C SER A 113 17.55 -5.16 2.90
N TRP A 114 16.97 -5.45 1.73
CA TRP A 114 16.86 -4.49 0.63
C TRP A 114 15.97 -3.29 0.99
N PHE A 115 15.04 -3.45 1.94
CA PHE A 115 14.09 -2.42 2.34
C PHE A 115 14.05 -2.16 3.85
N ILE A 116 14.32 -3.15 4.69
CA ILE A 116 14.20 -3.09 6.15
C ILE A 116 15.59 -3.05 6.77
N SER A 117 15.80 -2.15 7.72
CA SER A 117 17.00 -2.12 8.57
C SER A 117 16.60 -2.04 10.04
N GLU A 118 17.28 -2.80 10.90
CA GLU A 118 17.07 -2.76 12.34
C GLU A 118 18.07 -1.81 12.99
N ILE A 119 17.57 -0.97 13.89
CA ILE A 119 18.36 -0.02 14.67
C ILE A 119 18.27 -0.44 16.13
N ASN A 120 19.41 -0.81 16.69
CA ASN A 120 19.57 -1.08 18.11
C ASN A 120 19.82 0.25 18.82
N HIS A 121 18.96 0.59 19.77
CA HIS A 121 19.09 1.77 20.60
C HIS A 121 19.92 1.47 21.85
N PRO A 122 20.59 2.48 22.43
CA PRO A 122 21.40 2.30 23.65
C PRO A 122 20.64 1.78 24.86
N ASP A 123 19.31 1.96 24.89
CA ASP A 123 18.39 1.48 25.93
C ASP A 123 17.97 0.00 25.75
N GLY A 124 18.46 -0.66 24.69
CA GLY A 124 18.15 -2.06 24.36
C GLY A 124 16.90 -2.25 23.49
N HIS A 125 16.19 -1.18 23.13
CA HIS A 125 15.09 -1.27 22.17
C HIS A 125 15.60 -1.48 20.74
N VAL A 126 14.84 -2.24 19.95
CA VAL A 126 15.08 -2.39 18.51
C VAL A 126 13.95 -1.72 17.75
N THR A 127 14.29 -0.78 16.89
CA THR A 127 13.33 -0.16 15.96
C THR A 127 13.62 -0.58 14.53
N VAL A 128 12.59 -0.56 13.69
CA VAL A 128 12.71 -0.82 12.27
C VAL A 128 12.71 0.49 11.50
N SER A 129 13.70 0.65 10.63
CA SER A 129 13.75 1.68 9.60
C SER A 129 13.51 1.07 8.23
N TYR A 130 13.05 1.90 7.30
CA TYR A 130 12.71 1.50 5.94
C TYR A 130 13.48 2.34 4.94
N ASN A 131 13.95 1.72 3.84
CA ASN A 131 14.62 2.41 2.75
C ASN A 131 13.61 3.14 1.87
N GLU A 132 13.05 4.22 2.41
CA GLU A 132 12.02 5.02 1.75
C GLU A 132 12.48 5.55 0.39
N GLU A 133 13.78 5.70 0.12
CA GLU A 133 14.31 6.13 -1.19
C GLU A 133 13.91 5.21 -2.35
N LEU A 134 13.44 4.00 -2.07
CA LEU A 134 12.88 3.07 -3.06
C LEU A 134 11.37 3.24 -3.28
N THR A 135 10.72 4.21 -2.61
CA THR A 135 9.27 4.41 -2.64
C THR A 135 8.89 5.78 -3.20
N PHE A 136 7.69 5.86 -3.77
CA PHE A 136 7.19 7.12 -4.32
C PHE A 136 6.99 8.17 -3.22
N PRO A 137 7.19 9.47 -3.50
CA PRO A 137 6.98 10.54 -2.53
C PRO A 137 5.61 10.48 -1.81
N ILE A 138 4.55 10.07 -2.51
CA ILE A 138 3.20 9.94 -1.93
C ILE A 138 3.13 8.84 -0.86
N MET A 139 3.92 7.77 -1.01
CA MET A 139 4.03 6.73 0.01
C MET A 139 4.71 7.28 1.25
N LYS A 140 5.89 7.92 1.06
CA LYS A 140 6.64 8.56 2.14
C LYS A 140 5.78 9.54 2.95
N ALA A 141 5.02 10.39 2.24
CA ALA A 141 4.18 11.43 2.83
C ALA A 141 2.99 10.87 3.65
N ASN A 142 2.56 9.64 3.39
CA ASN A 142 1.50 8.96 4.15
C ASN A 142 2.05 8.01 5.22
N ARG A 143 3.32 8.18 5.63
CA ARG A 143 3.91 7.48 6.77
C ARG A 143 4.30 8.43 7.89
N GLY A 144 4.22 7.93 9.13
CA GLY A 144 4.48 8.72 10.34
C GLY A 144 3.53 9.92 10.50
N ASN A 145 2.40 9.90 9.80
CA ASN A 145 1.45 10.99 9.65
C ASN A 145 0.22 10.85 10.56
N GLN A 146 0.27 9.98 11.57
CA GLN A 146 -0.77 9.89 12.59
C GLN A 146 -0.95 11.23 13.31
N LYS A 147 -2.22 11.59 13.52
CA LYS A 147 -2.67 12.82 14.17
C LYS A 147 -3.73 12.49 15.24
N PRO A 148 -3.49 12.84 16.51
CA PRO A 148 -2.25 13.40 17.05
C PRO A 148 -1.09 12.39 16.95
N LYS A 149 0.14 12.89 16.96
CA LYS A 149 1.35 12.06 16.95
C LYS A 149 1.40 11.23 18.25
N VAL A 150 1.46 9.91 18.12
CA VAL A 150 1.63 8.98 19.27
C VAL A 150 2.93 8.20 19.07
N TYR A 151 3.80 8.22 20.09
CA TYR A 151 5.02 7.42 20.09
C TYR A 151 4.79 6.09 20.79
N ALA A 152 5.24 5.00 20.18
CA ALA A 152 5.30 3.68 20.79
C ALA A 152 6.40 3.62 21.86
N CYS A 153 7.52 4.30 21.62
CA CYS A 153 8.57 4.56 22.60
C CYS A 153 8.87 6.06 22.64
N PRO A 154 8.65 6.75 23.77
CA PRO A 154 8.96 8.18 23.91
C PRO A 154 10.44 8.51 23.72
N ASP A 155 11.34 7.62 24.16
CA ASP A 155 12.79 7.84 24.13
C ASP A 155 13.34 7.70 22.71
N CYS A 156 12.97 6.62 22.02
CA CYS A 156 13.37 6.38 20.62
C CYS A 156 12.56 7.22 19.62
N GLN A 157 11.48 7.89 20.07
CA GLN A 157 10.46 8.54 19.24
C GLN A 157 9.94 7.63 18.11
N SER A 158 9.85 6.32 18.38
CA SER A 158 9.33 5.35 17.43
C SER A 158 7.81 5.41 17.37
N ILE A 159 7.24 5.01 16.23
CA ILE A 159 5.79 4.95 16.02
C ILE A 159 5.32 3.49 15.95
N ASP A 160 4.05 3.24 16.22
CA ASP A 160 3.47 1.91 16.07
C ASP A 160 3.51 1.42 14.61
N LYS A 161 3.81 0.13 14.41
CA LYS A 161 3.97 -0.48 13.08
C LYS A 161 2.69 -0.41 12.24
N LEU A 162 1.51 -0.46 12.86
CA LEU A 162 0.21 -0.51 12.20
C LEU A 162 -0.57 0.81 12.29
N SER A 163 -0.49 1.55 13.40
CA SER A 163 -1.27 2.78 13.59
C SER A 163 -0.48 4.08 13.44
N GLY A 164 0.85 4.04 13.47
CA GLY A 164 1.68 5.24 13.37
C GLY A 164 1.68 5.90 11.98
N SER A 165 1.25 5.15 10.97
CA SER A 165 1.26 5.54 9.55
C SER A 165 -0.06 5.16 8.91
N TYR A 166 -0.60 6.03 8.06
CA TYR A 166 -1.75 5.66 7.23
C TYR A 166 -1.38 4.51 6.28
N LEU A 167 -0.22 4.58 5.64
CA LEU A 167 0.39 3.47 4.92
C LEU A 167 1.25 2.63 5.87
N SER A 168 0.74 1.45 6.27
CA SER A 168 1.50 0.49 7.07
C SER A 168 2.32 -0.43 6.19
N TYR A 169 3.46 -0.89 6.70
CA TYR A 169 4.26 -1.92 6.04
C TYR A 169 4.25 -3.23 6.80
N VAL A 170 4.14 -4.32 6.05
CA VAL A 170 4.13 -5.69 6.54
C VAL A 170 5.06 -6.55 5.69
N LYS A 171 5.79 -7.47 6.32
CA LYS A 171 6.59 -8.46 5.59
C LYS A 171 5.65 -9.43 4.86
N MET A 172 6.03 -9.92 3.70
CA MET A 172 5.22 -10.90 2.96
C MET A 172 4.86 -12.13 3.80
N GLU A 173 5.83 -12.68 4.54
CA GLU A 173 5.59 -13.83 5.42
C GLU A 173 4.52 -13.56 6.49
N ASP A 174 4.57 -12.37 7.11
CA ASP A 174 3.60 -11.94 8.11
C ASP A 174 2.21 -11.81 7.47
N PHE A 175 2.15 -11.19 6.29
CA PHE A 175 0.90 -10.99 5.56
C PHE A 175 0.25 -12.31 5.15
N VAL A 176 0.99 -13.20 4.49
CA VAL A 176 0.47 -14.49 4.01
C VAL A 176 -0.06 -15.35 5.17
N ASN A 177 0.57 -15.26 6.35
CA ASN A 177 0.11 -15.98 7.53
C ASN A 177 -1.22 -15.45 8.10
N ASN A 178 -1.53 -14.16 7.93
CA ASN A 178 -2.79 -13.58 8.41
C ASN A 178 -3.22 -12.34 7.58
N PRO A 179 -3.72 -12.52 6.34
CA PRO A 179 -4.04 -11.40 5.47
C PRO A 179 -5.11 -10.48 6.05
N SER A 180 -6.17 -11.06 6.63
CA SER A 180 -7.31 -10.32 7.18
C SER A 180 -6.87 -9.31 8.24
N ARG A 181 -5.94 -9.66 9.14
CA ARG A 181 -5.43 -8.72 10.17
C ARG A 181 -4.91 -7.41 9.56
N TYR A 182 -4.17 -7.49 8.46
CA TYR A 182 -3.54 -6.31 7.85
C TYR A 182 -4.50 -5.55 6.94
N ILE A 183 -5.40 -6.26 6.26
CA ILE A 183 -6.42 -5.66 5.41
C ILE A 183 -7.46 -4.94 6.27
N ASP A 184 -7.96 -5.57 7.34
CA ASP A 184 -8.89 -4.99 8.29
C ASP A 184 -8.27 -3.75 8.95
N ASN A 185 -6.97 -3.81 9.33
CA ASN A 185 -6.26 -2.64 9.84
C ASN A 185 -6.20 -1.48 8.82
N ALA A 186 -5.90 -1.78 7.56
CA ALA A 186 -5.89 -0.76 6.51
C ALA A 186 -7.28 -0.14 6.31
N TYR A 187 -8.31 -0.98 6.27
CA TYR A 187 -9.70 -0.57 6.17
C TYR A 187 -10.14 0.32 7.35
N ASP A 188 -9.86 -0.09 8.59
CA ASP A 188 -10.24 0.65 9.79
C ASP A 188 -9.64 2.06 9.81
N LYS A 189 -8.40 2.22 9.32
CA LYS A 189 -7.77 3.53 9.16
C LYS A 189 -8.53 4.40 8.15
N SER A 190 -9.07 3.79 7.11
CA SER A 190 -9.79 4.49 6.04
C SER A 190 -11.11 5.09 6.52
N LEU A 191 -11.78 4.46 7.49
CA LEU A 191 -13.04 4.93 8.08
C LEU A 191 -12.91 6.30 8.78
N ASN A 192 -11.73 6.65 9.29
CA ASN A 192 -11.47 7.89 10.04
C ASN A 192 -10.23 8.61 9.52
N ALA A 193 -9.92 8.47 8.23
CA ALA A 193 -8.64 8.85 7.68
C ALA A 193 -8.30 10.34 7.90
N ASP A 194 -9.22 11.25 7.54
CA ASP A 194 -9.03 12.70 7.66
C ASP A 194 -9.01 13.19 9.14
N ASN A 195 -9.52 12.39 10.08
CA ASN A 195 -9.53 12.71 11.51
C ASN A 195 -8.26 12.26 12.22
N ASN A 196 -7.72 11.10 11.82
CA ASN A 196 -6.65 10.41 12.54
C ASN A 196 -5.28 10.53 11.83
N TYR A 197 -5.24 11.07 10.61
CA TYR A 197 -4.02 11.17 9.81
C TYR A 197 -3.98 12.46 8.99
N ASP A 198 -2.80 13.08 8.89
CA ASP A 198 -2.56 14.14 7.92
C ASP A 198 -2.29 13.49 6.55
N LEU A 199 -3.36 13.26 5.78
CA LEU A 199 -3.31 12.57 4.49
C LEU A 199 -2.75 13.44 3.36
N THR A 200 -1.84 12.87 2.58
CA THR A 200 -1.35 13.47 1.34
C THR A 200 -1.91 12.70 0.14
N LYS A 201 -2.87 13.30 -0.58
CA LYS A 201 -3.58 12.63 -1.69
C LYS A 201 -2.93 12.89 -3.07
N LEU A 202 -2.08 13.92 -3.16
CA LEU A 202 -1.38 14.37 -4.36
C LEU A 202 -0.06 15.03 -3.96
N LEU A 203 0.98 14.86 -4.79
CA LEU A 203 2.25 15.59 -4.71
C LEU A 203 2.61 16.14 -6.10
#